data_AF-A0A7K2FIC5-F1
#
_entry.id   AF-A0A7K2FIC5-F1
#
_cell.length_a   1.000
_cell.length_b   1.000
_cell.length_c   1.000
_cell.angle_alpha   90.00
_cell.angle_beta   90.00
_cell.angle_gamma   90.00
#
_symmetry.space_group_name_H-M   'P 1'
#
loop_
_entity.id
_entity.type
_entity.pdbx_description
1 polymer ?
#
loop_
_entity_poly.entity_id
_entity_poly.type
_entity_poly.pdbx_seq_one_letter_code
_entity_poly.pdbx_strand_id
1 'polypeptide(L)'
;MTGGFDFSGEDGVERELADRLARVARAFVAELRAEGRLMEPGAAALGEGRRLERPPERVVPLAPRQGPAHLQPVLSGAELGAVEPEVRLASDVPSAGAPKVFAQEADSVSELASQVVSAGPDAVFVPDPAMPTDSGDRPVHDTAVPVGVPYFEPVPAPEPAVPVMSPALVAEAPPDPAARLEPVPAPPAGMLRGAITLPHTRRHAPAPPSEDPAPRPQAVSDHPLPEPVTLTDDEVLPVPETVERAGGPVLLAARLRVESAGRLEVTQITADADRVGVHIHALGLADWEYWLTVIGVPPDVRTLRVGDAEVVTGRIEGTEVRLTAHEVPRLLDDASRTLVTPYRLGGRVYDLARALADRHGRSWRYLGRDGEDGMPLLALSGTDGPPMPLGTLVATHGPLT
;
A
#
# COMPACT_ATOMS: atom_id res chain seq x y z
N MET A 1 13.61 -58.23 11.28
CA MET A 1 14.42 -57.45 10.32
C MET A 1 13.79 -56.07 10.19
N THR A 2 14.10 -55.17 11.12
CA THR A 2 13.68 -53.77 11.12
C THR A 2 14.92 -52.94 10.79
N GLY A 3 15.05 -52.55 9.53
CA GLY A 3 16.15 -51.69 9.09
C GLY A 3 15.98 -50.30 9.69
N GLY A 4 16.86 -49.93 10.61
CA GLY A 4 16.99 -48.56 11.08
C GLY A 4 17.48 -47.70 9.91
N PHE A 5 16.63 -46.82 9.42
CA PHE A 5 17.03 -45.77 8.50
C PHE A 5 17.76 -44.70 9.32
N ASP A 6 19.07 -44.61 9.10
CA ASP A 6 19.93 -43.61 9.71
C ASP A 6 19.72 -42.28 8.97
N PHE A 7 19.01 -41.34 9.59
CA PHE A 7 18.64 -40.03 9.02
C PHE A 7 19.66 -38.92 9.37
N SER A 8 20.89 -39.26 9.75
CA SER A 8 21.84 -38.30 10.33
C SER A 8 22.60 -37.41 9.33
N GLY A 9 22.06 -37.16 8.12
CA GLY A 9 22.67 -36.26 7.13
C GLY A 9 21.70 -35.14 6.74
N GLU A 10 22.21 -33.92 6.51
CA GLU A 10 21.42 -32.77 6.00
C GLU A 10 20.58 -33.15 4.76
N ASP A 11 21.10 -34.04 3.92
CA ASP A 11 20.42 -34.59 2.73
C ASP A 11 19.12 -35.35 3.06
N GLY A 12 19.00 -35.90 4.27
CA GLY A 12 17.80 -36.61 4.73
C GLY A 12 16.64 -35.66 5.02
N VAL A 13 16.95 -34.51 5.63
CA VAL A 13 15.96 -33.47 5.96
C VAL A 13 15.45 -32.79 4.70
N GLU A 14 16.34 -32.48 3.75
CA GLU A 14 15.94 -31.86 2.48
C GLU A 14 15.03 -32.80 1.66
N ARG A 15 15.37 -34.10 1.60
CA ARG A 15 14.55 -35.09 0.91
C ARG A 15 13.19 -35.29 1.59
N GLU A 16 13.14 -35.31 2.93
CA GLU A 16 11.88 -35.38 3.67
C GLU A 16 11.00 -34.15 3.42
N LEU A 17 11.60 -32.95 3.41
CA LEU A 17 10.89 -31.70 3.15
C LEU A 17 10.33 -31.66 1.72
N ALA A 18 11.14 -32.08 0.73
CA ALA A 18 10.71 -32.19 -0.66
C ALA A 18 9.52 -33.16 -0.81
N ASP A 19 9.58 -34.33 -0.16
CA ASP A 19 8.50 -35.31 -0.17
C ASP A 19 7.22 -34.80 0.53
N ARG A 20 7.38 -34.01 1.60
CA ARG A 20 6.25 -33.39 2.29
C ARG A 20 5.59 -32.31 1.44
N LEU A 21 6.38 -31.44 0.81
CA LEU A 21 5.87 -30.43 -0.13
C LEU A 21 5.19 -31.06 -1.35
N ALA A 22 5.78 -32.11 -1.93
CA ALA A 22 5.18 -32.83 -3.06
C ALA A 22 3.84 -33.51 -2.70
N ARG A 23 3.65 -33.93 -1.44
CA ARG A 23 2.36 -34.45 -0.96
C ARG A 23 1.31 -33.35 -0.83
N VAL A 24 1.67 -32.22 -0.23
CA VAL A 24 0.75 -31.06 -0.06
C VAL A 24 0.33 -30.52 -1.43
N ALA A 25 1.28 -30.35 -2.36
CA ALA A 25 0.98 -29.87 -3.72
C ALA A 25 0.01 -30.80 -4.46
N ARG A 26 0.17 -32.13 -4.35
CA ARG A 26 -0.73 -33.10 -4.97
C ARG A 26 -2.14 -33.07 -4.37
N ALA A 27 -2.26 -32.90 -3.05
CA ALA A 27 -3.55 -32.78 -2.39
C ALA A 27 -4.29 -31.50 -2.84
N PHE A 28 -3.59 -30.36 -2.87
CA PHE A 28 -4.15 -29.08 -3.31
C PHE A 28 -4.60 -29.09 -4.77
N VAL A 29 -3.81 -29.69 -5.68
CA VAL A 29 -4.20 -29.84 -7.10
C VAL A 29 -5.43 -30.74 -7.25
N ALA A 30 -5.56 -31.79 -6.43
CA ALA A 30 -6.74 -32.66 -6.44
C ALA A 30 -7.99 -31.91 -5.96
N GLU A 31 -7.88 -31.08 -4.93
CA GLU A 31 -8.94 -30.22 -4.42
C GLU A 31 -9.41 -29.20 -5.48
N LEU A 32 -8.47 -28.49 -6.13
CA LEU A 32 -8.82 -27.55 -7.21
C LEU A 32 -9.49 -28.22 -8.41
N ARG A 33 -9.16 -29.48 -8.71
CA ARG A 33 -9.88 -30.28 -9.73
C ARG A 33 -11.28 -30.65 -9.25
N ALA A 34 -11.46 -31.05 -7.98
CA ALA A 34 -12.76 -31.40 -7.42
C ALA A 34 -13.71 -30.20 -7.37
N GLU A 35 -13.19 -29.00 -7.13
CA GLU A 35 -13.95 -27.73 -7.17
C GLU A 35 -14.24 -27.23 -8.60
N GLY A 36 -13.71 -27.89 -9.64
CA GLY A 36 -13.83 -27.43 -11.03
C GLY A 36 -13.08 -26.13 -11.33
N ARG A 37 -12.16 -25.71 -10.47
CA ARG A 37 -11.39 -24.46 -10.60
C ARG A 37 -10.13 -24.63 -11.43
N LEU A 38 -9.65 -25.87 -11.58
CA LEU A 38 -8.55 -26.20 -12.48
C LEU A 38 -9.11 -26.69 -13.82
N MET A 39 -9.23 -25.81 -14.82
CA MET A 39 -9.50 -26.24 -16.20
C MET A 39 -8.25 -26.88 -16.80
N GLU A 40 -8.39 -28.04 -17.46
CA GLU A 40 -7.29 -28.62 -18.21
C GLU A 40 -6.86 -27.65 -19.33
N PRO A 41 -5.57 -27.28 -19.41
CA PRO A 41 -5.03 -26.50 -20.51
C PRO A 41 -5.08 -27.36 -21.78
N GLY A 42 -6.21 -27.32 -22.49
CA GLY A 42 -6.45 -28.09 -23.70
C GLY A 42 -7.92 -28.29 -24.07
N ALA A 43 -8.84 -28.20 -23.10
CA ALA A 43 -10.27 -28.45 -23.38
C ALA A 43 -10.99 -27.30 -24.11
N ALA A 44 -10.37 -26.11 -24.24
CA ALA A 44 -10.96 -24.97 -24.93
C ALA A 44 -10.92 -25.07 -26.47
N ALA A 45 -10.19 -26.02 -27.05
CA ALA A 45 -9.97 -26.07 -28.51
C ALA A 45 -10.94 -26.98 -29.30
N LEU A 46 -11.90 -27.67 -28.66
CA LEU A 46 -12.79 -28.63 -29.35
C LEU A 46 -14.29 -28.30 -29.28
N GLY A 47 -14.64 -27.08 -28.83
CA GLY A 47 -16.04 -26.67 -28.60
C GLY A 47 -16.68 -25.75 -29.66
N GLU A 48 -15.96 -25.28 -30.68
CA GLU A 48 -16.52 -24.36 -31.68
C GLU A 48 -17.04 -25.09 -32.92
N GLY A 49 -18.16 -25.81 -32.74
CA GLY A 49 -18.82 -26.55 -33.83
C GLY A 49 -20.35 -26.47 -33.85
N ARG A 50 -20.98 -25.69 -32.95
CA ARG A 50 -22.43 -25.47 -32.98
C ARG A 50 -22.75 -24.01 -33.27
N ARG A 51 -22.72 -23.73 -34.56
CA ARG A 51 -23.33 -22.60 -35.27
C ARG A 51 -24.80 -22.47 -34.83
N LEU A 52 -25.08 -21.60 -33.87
CA LEU A 52 -26.44 -21.13 -33.61
C LEU A 52 -26.85 -20.25 -34.80
N GLU A 53 -27.83 -20.70 -35.56
CA GLU A 53 -28.51 -19.89 -36.57
C GLU A 53 -29.16 -18.69 -35.88
N ARG A 54 -28.59 -17.50 -36.13
CA ARG A 54 -29.14 -16.22 -35.71
C ARG A 54 -30.28 -15.86 -36.68
N PRO A 55 -31.51 -15.62 -36.19
CA PRO A 55 -32.61 -15.17 -37.06
C PRO A 55 -32.31 -13.77 -37.62
N PRO A 56 -32.78 -13.45 -38.84
CA PRO A 56 -32.43 -12.21 -39.52
C PRO A 56 -33.01 -10.99 -38.78
N GLU A 57 -32.12 -10.07 -38.42
CA GLU A 57 -32.45 -8.76 -37.87
C GLU A 57 -33.22 -7.93 -38.92
N ARG A 58 -34.40 -7.46 -38.51
CA ARG A 58 -35.16 -6.43 -39.22
C ARG A 58 -34.36 -5.12 -39.20
N VAL A 59 -33.93 -4.70 -40.39
CA VAL A 59 -33.40 -3.35 -40.64
C VAL A 59 -34.55 -2.35 -40.50
N VAL A 60 -34.48 -1.50 -39.47
CA VAL A 60 -35.30 -0.28 -39.37
C VAL A 60 -34.45 0.89 -39.85
N PRO A 61 -34.86 1.63 -40.88
CA PRO A 61 -34.10 2.79 -41.36
C PRO A 61 -34.24 3.97 -40.39
N LEU A 62 -33.12 4.39 -39.80
CA LEU A 62 -33.01 5.65 -39.06
C LEU A 62 -32.92 6.83 -40.05
N ALA A 63 -33.87 7.75 -39.92
CA ALA A 63 -33.86 9.04 -40.60
C ALA A 63 -32.71 9.95 -40.07
N PRO A 64 -32.15 10.82 -40.91
CA PRO A 64 -31.03 11.69 -40.54
C PRO A 64 -31.49 12.84 -39.64
N ARG A 65 -30.95 12.90 -38.41
CA ARG A 65 -31.05 14.05 -37.52
C ARG A 65 -30.01 15.10 -37.93
N GLN A 66 -30.49 16.21 -38.47
CA GLN A 66 -29.70 17.44 -38.59
C GLN A 66 -29.44 18.02 -37.19
N GLY A 67 -28.18 18.30 -36.89
CA GLY A 67 -27.73 19.07 -35.71
C GLY A 67 -26.76 20.17 -36.16
N PRO A 68 -26.83 21.37 -35.57
CA PRO A 68 -26.20 22.57 -36.12
C PRO A 68 -24.71 22.67 -35.79
N ALA A 69 -24.01 23.36 -36.70
CA ALA A 69 -22.58 23.56 -36.71
C ALA A 69 -22.07 24.45 -35.55
N HIS A 70 -20.96 23.98 -34.99
CA HIS A 70 -19.81 24.70 -34.44
C HIS A 70 -19.86 26.23 -34.36
N LEU A 71 -19.79 26.76 -33.14
CA LEU A 71 -19.14 28.04 -32.83
C LEU A 71 -17.73 27.75 -32.32
N GLN A 72 -16.73 28.35 -32.98
CA GLN A 72 -15.35 28.41 -32.49
C GLN A 72 -15.17 29.58 -31.51
N PRO A 73 -14.23 29.49 -30.55
CA PRO A 73 -13.75 30.66 -29.84
C PRO A 73 -12.54 31.27 -30.55
N VAL A 74 -12.69 32.53 -30.95
CA VAL A 74 -11.60 33.45 -31.30
C VAL A 74 -11.01 33.98 -30.00
N LEU A 75 -9.70 33.80 -29.81
CA LEU A 75 -8.91 34.55 -28.85
C LEU A 75 -8.58 35.93 -29.43
N SER A 76 -8.94 37.00 -28.72
CA SER A 76 -8.11 38.22 -28.54
C SER A 76 -8.86 39.31 -27.78
N GLY A 77 -8.16 39.92 -26.82
CA GLY A 77 -8.16 41.37 -26.65
C GLY A 77 -9.13 42.00 -25.65
N ALA A 78 -8.61 42.20 -24.43
CA ALA A 78 -8.54 43.47 -23.68
C ALA A 78 -9.78 44.35 -23.38
N GLU A 79 -9.68 44.95 -22.18
CA GLU A 79 -10.27 46.21 -21.70
C GLU A 79 -11.61 46.19 -20.93
N LEU A 80 -11.47 46.44 -19.63
CA LEU A 80 -12.18 47.42 -18.79
C LEU A 80 -13.71 47.54 -18.90
N GLY A 81 -14.39 47.28 -17.78
CA GLY A 81 -15.71 47.81 -17.52
C GLY A 81 -16.37 47.22 -16.27
N ALA A 82 -16.29 47.95 -15.17
CA ALA A 82 -17.06 47.69 -13.96
C ALA A 82 -18.57 47.80 -14.24
N VAL A 83 -19.34 46.75 -13.93
CA VAL A 83 -20.79 46.82 -13.80
C VAL A 83 -21.23 45.83 -12.71
N GLU A 84 -21.78 46.37 -11.62
CA GLU A 84 -22.50 45.61 -10.59
C GLU A 84 -23.78 44.99 -11.17
N PRO A 85 -24.14 43.74 -10.80
CA PRO A 85 -25.50 43.27 -11.00
C PRO A 85 -26.32 43.40 -9.70
N GLU A 86 -27.28 44.33 -9.76
CA GLU A 86 -28.46 44.47 -8.91
C GLU A 86 -29.25 43.15 -8.87
N VAL A 87 -29.24 42.43 -7.74
CA VAL A 87 -30.06 41.24 -7.52
C VAL A 87 -31.48 41.67 -7.19
N ARG A 88 -32.38 41.57 -8.16
CA ARG A 88 -33.82 41.68 -7.95
C ARG A 88 -34.42 40.32 -7.57
N LEU A 89 -34.93 40.28 -6.34
CA LEU A 89 -35.91 39.32 -5.85
C LEU A 89 -37.19 39.40 -6.72
N ALA A 90 -37.59 38.27 -7.29
CA ALA A 90 -38.95 38.06 -7.77
C ALA A 90 -39.43 36.69 -7.26
N SER A 91 -40.32 36.77 -6.28
CA SER A 91 -41.20 35.69 -5.84
C SER A 91 -42.27 35.40 -6.89
N ASP A 92 -42.93 34.25 -6.70
CA ASP A 92 -44.20 33.80 -7.28
C ASP A 92 -44.16 32.99 -8.58
N VAL A 93 -44.28 31.66 -8.43
CA VAL A 93 -45.09 30.79 -9.31
C VAL A 93 -45.72 29.66 -8.45
N PRO A 94 -46.99 29.28 -8.68
CA PRO A 94 -47.81 28.57 -7.70
C PRO A 94 -47.76 27.05 -7.77
N SER A 95 -48.18 26.47 -6.65
CA SER A 95 -48.51 25.07 -6.41
C SER A 95 -49.72 24.60 -7.25
N ALA A 96 -49.57 23.49 -7.98
CA ALA A 96 -50.64 22.54 -8.30
C ALA A 96 -50.11 21.29 -9.02
N GLY A 97 -50.52 20.10 -8.55
CA GLY A 97 -50.69 18.92 -9.41
C GLY A 97 -49.79 17.72 -9.11
N ALA A 98 -50.20 16.89 -8.16
CA ALA A 98 -49.79 15.48 -8.11
C ALA A 98 -50.31 14.71 -9.34
N PRO A 99 -49.70 13.56 -9.66
CA PRO A 99 -50.47 12.34 -9.47
C PRO A 99 -49.71 11.18 -8.80
N LYS A 100 -50.49 10.45 -8.00
CA LYS A 100 -50.24 9.13 -7.42
C LYS A 100 -49.63 8.14 -8.42
N VAL A 101 -48.52 7.50 -8.04
CA VAL A 101 -48.10 6.20 -8.60
C VAL A 101 -47.30 5.40 -7.53
N PHE A 102 -47.74 4.17 -7.29
CA PHE A 102 -47.14 3.04 -6.55
C PHE A 102 -46.89 3.17 -5.03
N ALA A 103 -47.87 2.69 -4.26
CA ALA A 103 -47.62 1.91 -3.06
C ALA A 103 -47.35 0.46 -3.49
N GLN A 104 -46.18 -0.08 -3.15
CA GLN A 104 -45.92 -1.51 -3.21
C GLN A 104 -45.31 -1.95 -1.88
N GLU A 105 -45.93 -3.01 -1.36
CA GLU A 105 -45.70 -3.67 -0.10
C GLU A 105 -44.22 -4.01 0.14
N ALA A 106 -43.72 -3.66 1.33
CA ALA A 106 -42.59 -4.34 1.94
C ALA A 106 -43.14 -5.10 3.13
N ASP A 107 -43.63 -6.30 2.85
CA ASP A 107 -43.98 -7.28 3.87
C ASP A 107 -42.71 -7.86 4.49
N SER A 108 -42.80 -8.03 5.79
CA SER A 108 -41.83 -8.56 6.72
C SER A 108 -41.26 -9.92 6.29
N VAL A 109 -39.93 -10.04 6.26
CA VAL A 109 -39.25 -11.34 6.38
C VAL A 109 -38.35 -11.28 7.61
N SER A 110 -38.96 -11.58 8.75
CA SER A 110 -38.28 -12.08 9.95
C SER A 110 -38.66 -13.56 10.10
N GLU A 111 -37.77 -14.34 10.71
CA GLU A 111 -37.86 -15.79 10.97
C GLU A 111 -37.31 -16.72 9.89
N LEU A 112 -36.00 -17.02 9.99
CA LEU A 112 -35.48 -18.37 9.80
C LEU A 112 -34.19 -18.51 10.63
N ALA A 113 -34.37 -18.68 11.94
CA ALA A 113 -33.31 -19.12 12.86
C ALA A 113 -33.92 -20.11 13.86
N SER A 114 -34.02 -21.38 13.45
CA SER A 114 -34.15 -22.54 14.33
C SER A 114 -34.12 -23.83 13.51
N GLN A 115 -33.02 -24.57 13.55
CA GLN A 115 -32.98 -26.04 13.64
C GLN A 115 -31.53 -26.52 13.59
N VAL A 116 -30.90 -26.63 14.76
CA VAL A 116 -29.78 -27.55 14.98
C VAL A 116 -30.31 -28.61 15.94
N VAL A 117 -30.78 -29.72 15.36
CA VAL A 117 -31.06 -30.96 16.08
C VAL A 117 -29.73 -31.69 16.21
N SER A 118 -29.25 -31.77 17.44
CA SER A 118 -28.12 -32.62 17.84
C SER A 118 -28.69 -33.87 18.50
N ALA A 119 -28.48 -35.03 17.88
CA ALA A 119 -28.64 -36.35 18.49
C ALA A 119 -27.79 -37.34 17.68
N GLY A 120 -26.58 -37.59 18.16
CA GLY A 120 -25.72 -38.67 17.64
C GLY A 120 -26.06 -40.00 18.32
N PRO A 121 -25.89 -41.15 17.63
CA PRO A 121 -25.85 -42.44 18.27
C PRO A 121 -24.41 -42.91 18.50
N ASP A 122 -24.16 -43.29 19.75
CA ASP A 122 -23.31 -44.38 20.23
C ASP A 122 -22.34 -45.06 19.25
N ALA A 123 -21.05 -44.87 19.50
CA ALA A 123 -20.03 -45.89 19.23
C ALA A 123 -19.03 -45.90 20.38
N VAL A 124 -19.34 -46.75 21.37
CA VAL A 124 -18.46 -47.15 22.47
C VAL A 124 -17.28 -47.91 21.89
N PHE A 125 -16.07 -47.34 21.98
CA PHE A 125 -14.82 -48.06 21.73
C PHE A 125 -14.11 -48.28 23.06
N VAL A 126 -14.09 -49.54 23.51
CA VAL A 126 -13.35 -50.04 24.66
C VAL A 126 -12.00 -50.55 24.16
N PRO A 127 -10.86 -50.06 24.65
CA PRO A 127 -9.62 -50.82 24.58
C PRO A 127 -9.38 -51.59 25.88
N ASP A 128 -9.26 -52.91 25.72
CA ASP A 128 -8.83 -53.89 26.70
C ASP A 128 -7.33 -53.67 27.07
N PRO A 129 -6.94 -53.66 28.35
CA PRO A 129 -5.55 -53.49 28.77
C PRO A 129 -4.92 -54.84 29.16
N ALA A 130 -3.94 -55.33 28.39
CA ALA A 130 -3.08 -56.41 28.85
C ALA A 130 -1.68 -56.46 28.16
N MET A 131 -0.68 -56.08 28.96
CA MET A 131 0.69 -56.64 29.04
C MET A 131 1.73 -56.28 27.96
N PRO A 132 3.05 -56.41 28.25
CA PRO A 132 3.77 -56.01 29.47
C PRO A 132 4.98 -55.10 29.15
N THR A 133 5.37 -54.33 30.16
CA THR A 133 6.61 -53.57 30.25
C THR A 133 7.83 -54.49 30.35
N ASP A 134 8.77 -54.36 29.41
CA ASP A 134 10.16 -54.78 29.59
C ASP A 134 11.04 -53.64 29.07
N SER A 135 11.75 -52.98 29.99
CA SER A 135 13.02 -52.27 29.72
C SER A 135 13.59 -51.80 31.05
N GLY A 136 14.69 -52.45 31.41
CA GLY A 136 15.48 -52.22 32.60
C GLY A 136 16.23 -50.90 32.63
N ASP A 137 16.62 -50.58 33.87
CA ASP A 137 17.86 -49.94 34.29
C ASP A 137 18.33 -48.68 33.54
N ARG A 138 18.01 -47.53 34.16
CA ARG A 138 18.93 -46.40 34.19
C ARG A 138 19.10 -45.86 35.62
N PRO A 139 20.34 -45.59 36.06
CA PRO A 139 20.63 -45.13 37.40
C PRO A 139 20.22 -43.67 37.61
N VAL A 140 19.60 -43.44 38.77
CA VAL A 140 19.19 -42.16 39.33
C VAL A 140 20.44 -41.37 39.74
N HIS A 141 20.69 -40.23 39.10
CA HIS A 141 21.44 -39.14 39.72
C HIS A 141 20.45 -38.08 40.18
N ASP A 142 20.25 -38.12 41.50
CA ASP A 142 19.51 -37.17 42.31
C ASP A 142 20.35 -35.89 42.45
N THR A 143 19.85 -34.78 41.91
CA THR A 143 20.37 -33.44 42.21
C THR A 143 19.20 -32.46 42.13
N ALA A 144 18.40 -32.44 43.19
CA ALA A 144 17.42 -31.39 43.42
C ALA A 144 18.13 -30.06 43.73
N VAL A 145 17.97 -29.09 42.83
CA VAL A 145 18.28 -27.68 43.09
C VAL A 145 16.98 -26.99 43.51
N PRO A 146 16.90 -26.34 44.69
CA PRO A 146 15.71 -25.60 45.08
C PRO A 146 15.62 -24.30 44.26
N VAL A 147 14.59 -24.20 43.41
CA VAL A 147 14.16 -22.95 42.79
C VAL A 147 13.53 -22.08 43.88
N GLY A 148 14.26 -21.03 44.28
CA GLY A 148 13.78 -20.00 45.17
C GLY A 148 12.63 -19.23 44.54
N VAL A 149 11.43 -19.37 45.12
CA VAL A 149 10.27 -18.53 44.81
C VAL A 149 10.53 -17.15 45.44
N PRO A 150 10.60 -16.05 44.67
CA PRO A 150 10.73 -14.73 45.27
C PRO A 150 9.45 -14.40 46.05
N TYR A 151 9.64 -14.07 47.33
CA TYR A 151 8.63 -13.58 48.24
C TYR A 151 8.14 -12.22 47.71
N PHE A 152 6.94 -12.15 47.17
CA PHE A 152 6.29 -10.88 46.84
C PHE A 152 5.73 -10.29 48.14
N GLU A 153 6.24 -9.13 48.55
CA GLU A 153 5.62 -8.32 49.60
C GLU A 153 4.19 -7.92 49.16
N PRO A 154 3.19 -8.05 50.04
CA PRO A 154 1.84 -7.60 49.75
C PRO A 154 1.81 -6.07 49.65
N VAL A 155 1.46 -5.56 48.47
CA VAL A 155 1.17 -4.15 48.22
C VAL A 155 0.03 -3.70 49.14
N PRO A 156 0.19 -2.63 49.94
CA PRO A 156 -0.89 -2.14 50.78
C PRO A 156 -2.05 -1.61 49.93
N ALA A 157 -3.27 -1.96 50.35
CA ALA A 157 -4.51 -1.52 49.72
C ALA A 157 -4.57 0.02 49.65
N PRO A 158 -5.09 0.60 48.55
CA PRO A 158 -5.27 2.05 48.45
C PRO A 158 -6.30 2.52 49.49
N GLU A 159 -5.92 3.54 50.26
CA GLU A 159 -6.81 4.22 51.20
C GLU A 159 -8.03 4.82 50.47
N PRO A 160 -9.24 4.77 51.08
CA PRO A 160 -10.42 5.36 50.50
C PRO A 160 -10.30 6.89 50.45
N ALA A 161 -10.46 7.44 49.25
CA ALA A 161 -10.47 8.87 48.99
C ALA A 161 -11.51 9.59 49.87
N VAL A 162 -11.02 10.53 50.67
CA VAL A 162 -11.82 11.42 51.49
C VAL A 162 -12.57 12.40 50.56
N PRO A 163 -13.89 12.61 50.73
CA PRO A 163 -14.63 13.57 49.92
C PRO A 163 -14.20 15.00 50.29
N VAL A 164 -13.54 15.69 49.36
CA VAL A 164 -13.22 17.11 49.47
C VAL A 164 -14.53 17.89 49.34
N MET A 165 -14.91 18.54 50.43
CA MET A 165 -16.01 19.50 50.46
C MET A 165 -15.66 20.73 49.62
N SER A 166 -16.55 21.07 48.69
CA SER A 166 -16.57 22.35 47.99
C SER A 166 -16.79 23.51 48.97
N PRO A 167 -15.97 24.58 48.95
CA PRO A 167 -16.39 25.83 49.54
C PRO A 167 -17.14 26.70 48.51
N ALA A 168 -18.19 27.28 49.06
CA ALA A 168 -19.13 28.24 48.54
C ALA A 168 -18.58 29.32 47.60
N LEU A 169 -19.45 29.67 46.64
CA LEU A 169 -19.56 30.94 45.91
C LEU A 169 -19.24 32.16 46.79
N VAL A 170 -18.18 32.87 46.42
CA VAL A 170 -18.02 34.30 46.73
C VAL A 170 -18.01 35.03 45.40
N ALA A 171 -19.06 35.82 45.16
CA ALA A 171 -19.13 36.75 44.06
C ALA A 171 -18.19 37.92 44.35
N GLU A 172 -17.06 37.99 43.63
CA GLU A 172 -16.14 39.11 43.67
C GLU A 172 -16.17 39.83 42.32
N ALA A 173 -16.31 41.16 42.39
CA ALA A 173 -16.49 42.07 41.27
C ALA A 173 -15.29 42.08 40.30
N PRO A 174 -15.48 42.41 39.00
CA PRO A 174 -14.40 42.41 38.03
C PRO A 174 -13.38 43.52 38.31
N PRO A 175 -12.06 43.24 38.32
CA PRO A 175 -11.05 44.27 38.39
C PRO A 175 -10.82 44.94 37.03
N ASP A 176 -10.56 46.24 37.12
CA ASP A 176 -10.20 47.21 36.09
C ASP A 176 -9.03 46.74 35.17
N PRO A 177 -9.18 46.75 33.83
CA PRO A 177 -8.16 46.23 32.90
C PRO A 177 -6.95 47.16 32.65
N ALA A 178 -6.76 48.23 33.41
CA ALA A 178 -5.78 49.27 33.08
C ALA A 178 -4.65 49.47 34.12
N ALA A 179 -3.96 48.41 34.56
CA ALA A 179 -2.57 48.52 35.05
C ALA A 179 -2.03 47.14 35.47
N ARG A 180 -1.08 46.60 34.70
CA ARG A 180 0.12 45.85 35.15
C ARG A 180 0.79 45.17 33.97
N LEU A 181 1.67 45.92 33.31
CA LEU A 181 2.77 45.34 32.54
C LEU A 181 3.87 45.00 33.54
N GLU A 182 3.93 43.74 33.98
CA GLU A 182 5.15 43.21 34.58
C GLU A 182 6.04 42.58 33.51
N PRO A 183 7.35 42.87 33.50
CA PRO A 183 8.28 42.31 32.53
C PRO A 183 8.54 40.82 32.85
N VAL A 184 8.22 39.96 31.89
CA VAL A 184 8.57 38.53 31.92
C VAL A 184 10.10 38.40 31.96
N PRO A 185 10.67 37.61 32.89
CA PRO A 185 12.11 37.40 32.96
C PRO A 185 12.59 36.62 31.73
N ALA A 186 13.62 37.17 31.05
CA ALA A 186 14.31 36.53 29.95
C ALA A 186 14.94 35.20 30.42
N PRO A 187 14.84 34.11 29.63
CA PRO A 187 15.56 32.89 29.93
C PRO A 187 17.08 33.10 29.78
N PRO A 188 17.91 32.45 30.61
CA PRO A 188 19.36 32.64 30.58
C PRO A 188 19.94 32.18 29.25
N ALA A 189 20.65 33.11 28.61
CA ALA A 189 21.51 32.83 27.49
C ALA A 189 22.71 31.98 27.94
N GLY A 190 22.92 30.87 27.25
CA GLY A 190 24.23 30.24 27.07
C GLY A 190 24.66 29.25 28.15
N MET A 191 24.69 27.96 27.79
CA MET A 191 25.87 27.12 27.92
C MET A 191 25.73 25.84 27.06
N LEU A 192 26.30 25.92 25.85
CA LEU A 192 27.20 24.97 25.18
C LEU A 192 27.06 23.44 25.38
N ARG A 193 27.22 22.74 24.23
CA ARG A 193 27.66 21.35 23.98
C ARG A 193 26.52 20.37 23.63
N GLY A 194 26.49 19.68 22.49
CA GLY A 194 27.47 19.59 21.41
C GLY A 194 26.81 19.23 20.08
N ALA A 195 27.08 20.04 19.06
CA ALA A 195 26.98 19.61 17.68
C ALA A 195 28.14 18.65 17.43
N ILE A 196 27.84 17.36 17.27
CA ILE A 196 28.76 16.44 16.63
C ILE A 196 28.69 16.75 15.14
N THR A 197 29.49 17.71 14.70
CA THR A 197 29.89 17.78 13.30
C THR A 197 30.91 16.68 13.08
N LEU A 198 30.49 15.61 12.40
CA LEU A 198 31.43 14.67 11.84
C LEU A 198 32.38 15.46 10.92
N PRO A 199 33.71 15.36 11.07
CA PRO A 199 34.61 15.93 10.11
C PRO A 199 34.33 15.25 8.77
N HIS A 200 33.82 16.02 7.81
CA HIS A 200 33.90 15.65 6.42
C HIS A 200 35.37 15.44 6.13
N THR A 201 35.81 14.18 6.09
CA THR A 201 37.05 13.82 5.45
C THR A 201 36.92 14.32 4.02
N ARG A 202 37.58 15.45 3.73
CA ARG A 202 37.95 15.83 2.39
C ARG A 202 38.57 14.59 1.76
N ARG A 203 37.80 13.86 0.96
CA ARG A 203 38.38 12.98 -0.04
C ARG A 203 39.22 13.91 -0.90
N HIS A 204 40.53 13.78 -0.73
CA HIS A 204 41.48 14.18 -1.73
C HIS A 204 40.92 13.75 -3.08
N ALA A 205 40.60 14.74 -3.91
CA ALA A 205 40.44 14.51 -5.33
C ALA A 205 41.74 13.83 -5.79
N PRO A 206 41.68 12.63 -6.39
CA PRO A 206 42.85 12.05 -7.01
C PRO A 206 43.33 13.04 -8.08
N ALA A 207 44.64 13.31 -8.06
CA ALA A 207 45.30 14.09 -9.09
C ALA A 207 44.92 13.55 -10.47
N PRO A 208 44.74 14.43 -11.48
CA PRO A 208 44.53 13.97 -12.85
C PRO A 208 45.71 13.08 -13.25
N PRO A 209 45.46 11.87 -13.80
CA PRO A 209 46.54 11.09 -14.39
C PRO A 209 47.18 11.90 -15.51
N SER A 210 48.50 11.94 -15.50
CA SER A 210 49.33 12.52 -16.55
C SER A 210 48.87 12.04 -17.92
N GLU A 211 48.71 12.99 -18.83
CA GLU A 211 48.46 12.76 -20.26
C GLU A 211 49.59 11.90 -20.84
N ASP A 212 49.27 10.63 -21.07
CA ASP A 212 50.08 9.72 -21.89
C ASP A 212 49.84 10.08 -23.37
N PRO A 213 50.89 10.30 -24.19
CA PRO A 213 50.73 10.72 -25.58
C PRO A 213 49.90 9.75 -26.43
N ALA A 214 48.97 10.36 -27.18
CA ALA A 214 48.02 9.73 -28.07
C ALA A 214 48.60 8.58 -28.92
N PRO A 215 47.90 7.42 -29.02
CA PRO A 215 48.23 6.41 -30.01
C PRO A 215 47.98 6.97 -31.42
N ARG A 216 49.02 6.87 -32.26
CA ARG A 216 48.97 7.22 -33.67
C ARG A 216 47.86 6.43 -34.38
N PRO A 217 47.07 7.06 -35.27
CA PRO A 217 46.11 6.34 -36.10
C PRO A 217 46.84 5.35 -37.00
N GLN A 218 46.54 4.05 -36.83
CA GLN A 218 46.92 3.03 -37.80
C GLN A 218 46.01 3.15 -39.02
N ALA A 219 46.63 3.19 -40.20
CA ALA A 219 45.97 3.17 -41.49
C ALA A 219 45.09 1.92 -41.59
N VAL A 220 43.78 2.13 -41.70
CA VAL A 220 42.80 1.08 -41.95
C VAL A 220 42.92 0.71 -43.43
N SER A 221 43.22 -0.56 -43.70
CA SER A 221 43.25 -1.12 -45.04
C SER A 221 41.91 -0.95 -45.74
N ASP A 222 41.96 -0.46 -46.97
CA ASP A 222 40.85 -0.42 -47.92
C ASP A 222 40.29 -1.83 -48.16
N HIS A 223 39.15 -2.15 -47.53
CA HIS A 223 38.33 -3.29 -47.90
C HIS A 223 37.26 -2.81 -48.90
N PRO A 224 37.04 -3.50 -50.04
CA PRO A 224 36.11 -3.06 -51.06
C PRO A 224 34.68 -2.95 -50.51
N LEU A 225 34.04 -1.80 -50.76
CA LEU A 225 32.62 -1.58 -50.54
C LEU A 225 31.81 -2.69 -51.24
N PRO A 226 30.90 -3.39 -50.55
CA PRO A 226 29.87 -4.17 -51.22
C PRO A 226 28.91 -3.22 -51.95
N GLU A 227 28.61 -3.56 -53.20
CA GLU A 227 27.74 -2.79 -54.09
C GLU A 227 26.33 -2.62 -53.49
N PRO A 228 25.68 -1.45 -53.71
CA PRO A 228 24.33 -1.21 -53.23
C PRO A 228 23.35 -2.10 -53.99
N VAL A 229 22.74 -3.05 -53.28
CA VAL A 229 21.61 -3.82 -53.78
C VAL A 229 20.41 -2.87 -53.85
N THR A 230 20.05 -2.46 -55.07
CA THR A 230 18.79 -1.80 -55.39
C THR A 230 17.65 -2.78 -55.15
N LEU A 231 17.13 -2.78 -53.92
CA LEU A 231 15.86 -3.41 -53.59
C LEU A 231 14.74 -2.54 -54.14
N THR A 232 14.04 -3.12 -55.13
CA THR A 232 12.79 -2.66 -55.71
C THR A 232 11.77 -2.30 -54.62
N ASP A 233 11.20 -1.11 -54.79
CA ASP A 233 9.94 -0.64 -54.24
C ASP A 233 8.81 -1.68 -54.42
N ASP A 234 7.78 -1.59 -53.57
CA ASP A 234 6.53 -2.35 -53.56
C ASP A 234 6.51 -3.73 -52.85
N GLU A 235 6.70 -3.74 -51.52
CA GLU A 235 5.85 -4.55 -50.64
C GLU A 235 5.90 -4.00 -49.19
N VAL A 236 5.06 -2.99 -48.89
CA VAL A 236 4.84 -2.51 -47.51
C VAL A 236 3.98 -3.56 -46.79
N LEU A 237 4.62 -4.64 -46.35
CA LEU A 237 4.06 -5.51 -45.34
C LEU A 237 3.93 -4.70 -44.04
N PRO A 238 2.77 -4.70 -43.36
CA PRO A 238 2.61 -4.01 -42.10
C PRO A 238 3.63 -4.58 -41.11
N VAL A 239 4.64 -3.79 -40.76
CA VAL A 239 5.59 -4.13 -39.70
C VAL A 239 4.74 -4.36 -38.45
N PRO A 240 4.73 -5.57 -37.90
CA PRO A 240 3.96 -5.82 -36.69
C PRO A 240 4.58 -5.00 -35.56
N GLU A 241 3.95 -3.88 -35.19
CA GLU A 241 4.24 -3.05 -34.00
C GLU A 241 4.19 -3.85 -32.68
N THR A 242 3.94 -5.16 -32.73
CA THR A 242 3.86 -6.05 -31.58
C THR A 242 5.22 -6.53 -31.06
N VAL A 243 6.34 -6.32 -31.77
CA VAL A 243 7.65 -6.84 -31.33
C VAL A 243 8.40 -5.89 -30.37
N GLU A 244 8.14 -4.57 -30.39
CA GLU A 244 8.78 -3.63 -29.44
C GLU A 244 8.23 -3.72 -28.01
N ARG A 245 7.06 -4.34 -27.79
CA ARG A 245 6.51 -4.56 -26.43
C ARG A 245 7.09 -5.77 -25.70
N ALA A 246 7.68 -6.74 -26.40
CA ALA A 246 8.04 -8.03 -25.81
C ALA A 246 9.25 -7.97 -24.86
N GLY A 247 10.02 -6.87 -24.86
CA GLY A 247 11.14 -6.67 -23.95
C GLY A 247 10.79 -5.96 -22.64
N GLY A 248 9.60 -5.37 -22.49
CA GLY A 248 9.29 -4.38 -21.45
C GLY A 248 9.54 -4.87 -20.02
N PRO A 249 8.78 -5.86 -19.51
CA PRO A 249 8.90 -6.30 -18.12
C PRO A 249 10.25 -6.96 -17.80
N VAL A 250 10.81 -7.75 -18.73
CA VAL A 250 12.08 -8.45 -18.51
C VAL A 250 13.25 -7.46 -18.45
N LEU A 251 13.30 -6.49 -19.38
CA LEU A 251 14.33 -5.46 -19.40
C LEU A 251 14.19 -4.53 -18.18
N LEU A 252 12.97 -4.15 -17.82
CA LEU A 252 12.71 -3.36 -16.61
C LEU A 252 13.16 -4.12 -15.34
N ALA A 253 12.82 -5.41 -15.21
CA ALA A 253 13.26 -6.20 -14.08
C ALA A 253 14.80 -6.34 -14.02
N ALA A 254 15.46 -6.52 -15.17
CA ALA A 254 16.92 -6.52 -15.24
C ALA A 254 17.52 -5.18 -14.80
N ARG A 255 16.94 -4.06 -15.26
CA ARG A 255 17.35 -2.70 -14.87
C ARG A 255 17.19 -2.49 -13.36
N LEU A 256 16.01 -2.80 -12.81
CA LEU A 256 15.75 -2.67 -11.37
C LEU A 256 16.72 -3.52 -10.53
N ARG A 257 17.09 -4.73 -10.99
CA ARG A 257 18.11 -5.55 -10.32
C ARG A 257 19.47 -4.88 -10.29
N VAL A 258 19.90 -4.27 -11.42
CA VAL A 258 21.18 -3.55 -11.50
C VAL A 258 21.18 -2.31 -10.61
N GLU A 259 20.13 -1.51 -10.68
CA GLU A 259 19.98 -0.28 -9.87
C GLU A 259 19.88 -0.58 -8.36
N SER A 260 19.35 -1.76 -8.01
CA SER A 260 19.13 -2.17 -6.62
C SER A 260 20.22 -3.11 -6.07
N ALA A 261 21.29 -3.38 -6.82
CA ALA A 261 22.30 -4.38 -6.42
C ALA A 261 23.00 -4.09 -5.07
N GLY A 262 22.94 -2.84 -4.57
CA GLY A 262 23.48 -2.45 -3.26
C GLY A 262 22.43 -2.29 -2.15
N ARG A 263 21.16 -2.60 -2.42
CA ARG A 263 20.04 -2.42 -1.49
C ARG A 263 19.75 -3.71 -0.75
N LEU A 264 20.01 -3.72 0.55
CA LEU A 264 19.85 -4.90 1.41
C LEU A 264 18.38 -5.29 1.61
N GLU A 265 17.47 -4.33 1.45
CA GLU A 265 16.03 -4.56 1.59
C GLU A 265 15.44 -5.35 0.43
N VAL A 266 16.09 -5.43 -0.73
CA VAL A 266 15.54 -6.15 -1.90
C VAL A 266 15.80 -7.64 -1.78
N THR A 267 14.74 -8.42 -1.62
CA THR A 267 14.84 -9.88 -1.52
C THR A 267 14.67 -10.56 -2.86
N GLN A 268 13.76 -10.06 -3.71
CA GLN A 268 13.49 -10.69 -5.00
C GLN A 268 12.91 -9.69 -6.00
N ILE A 269 13.36 -9.79 -7.25
CA ILE A 269 12.74 -9.11 -8.39
C ILE A 269 12.43 -10.17 -9.45
N THR A 270 11.16 -10.28 -9.84
CA THR A 270 10.67 -11.22 -10.87
C THR A 270 10.04 -10.46 -12.02
N ALA A 271 10.13 -11.02 -13.23
CA ALA A 271 9.39 -10.54 -14.39
C ALA A 271 8.35 -11.59 -14.75
N ASP A 272 7.14 -11.14 -15.05
CA ASP A 272 6.06 -11.92 -15.67
C ASP A 272 5.81 -11.37 -17.09
N ALA A 273 4.85 -11.94 -17.81
CA ALA A 273 4.49 -11.55 -19.17
C ALA A 273 4.06 -10.07 -19.29
N ASP A 274 3.40 -9.53 -18.25
CA ASP A 274 2.80 -8.20 -18.28
C ASP A 274 3.26 -7.27 -17.13
N ARG A 275 3.94 -7.81 -16.12
CA ARG A 275 4.28 -7.07 -14.89
C ARG A 275 5.65 -7.43 -14.34
N VAL A 276 6.15 -6.56 -13.47
CA VAL A 276 7.34 -6.83 -12.66
C VAL A 276 6.92 -6.98 -11.20
N GLY A 277 7.32 -8.07 -10.56
CA GLY A 277 7.18 -8.28 -9.12
C GLY A 277 8.43 -7.80 -8.40
N VAL A 278 8.28 -6.94 -7.40
CA VAL A 278 9.35 -6.51 -6.50
C VAL A 278 8.97 -6.93 -5.09
N HIS A 279 9.82 -7.73 -4.46
CA HIS A 279 9.69 -8.16 -3.08
C HIS A 279 10.81 -7.53 -2.25
N ILE A 280 10.43 -6.88 -1.15
CA ILE A 280 11.36 -6.27 -0.22
C ILE A 280 11.08 -6.73 1.21
N HIS A 281 12.12 -6.75 2.03
CA HIS A 281 12.03 -6.82 3.48
C HIS A 281 12.48 -5.46 4.02
N ALA A 282 11.51 -4.60 4.36
CA ALA A 282 11.81 -3.22 4.73
C ALA A 282 12.53 -3.17 6.08
N LEU A 283 13.69 -2.49 6.14
CA LEU A 283 14.43 -2.28 7.38
C LEU A 283 13.90 -1.05 8.13
N GLY A 284 13.27 -0.13 7.42
CA GLY A 284 12.53 1.00 7.97
C GLY A 284 11.50 1.58 7.00
N LEU A 285 10.70 2.53 7.48
CA LEU A 285 9.69 3.22 6.65
C LEU A 285 10.32 4.02 5.50
N ALA A 286 11.57 4.47 5.64
CA ALA A 286 12.28 5.15 4.56
C ALA A 286 12.48 4.25 3.33
N ASP A 287 12.72 2.95 3.52
CA ASP A 287 12.88 2.00 2.42
C ASP A 287 11.55 1.83 1.69
N TRP A 288 10.47 1.69 2.44
CA TRP A 288 9.11 1.62 1.91
C TRP A 288 8.75 2.87 1.10
N GLU A 289 8.99 4.06 1.65
CA GLU A 289 8.72 5.33 0.97
C GLU A 289 9.56 5.54 -0.29
N TYR A 290 10.82 5.09 -0.26
CA TYR A 290 11.69 5.06 -1.43
C TYR A 290 11.06 4.20 -2.54
N TRP A 291 10.67 2.97 -2.20
CA TRP A 291 10.10 2.04 -3.18
C TRP A 291 8.76 2.52 -3.74
N LEU A 292 7.89 3.11 -2.92
CA LEU A 292 6.66 3.76 -3.41
C LEU A 292 6.95 4.82 -4.47
N THR A 293 8.01 5.59 -4.28
CA THR A 293 8.44 6.64 -5.23
C THR A 293 9.03 6.02 -6.49
N VAL A 294 9.91 5.01 -6.36
CA VAL A 294 10.56 4.34 -7.49
C VAL A 294 9.56 3.70 -8.44
N ILE A 295 8.56 3.01 -7.90
CA ILE A 295 7.54 2.34 -8.75
C ILE A 295 6.45 3.31 -9.21
N GLY A 296 6.53 4.60 -8.86
CA GLY A 296 5.58 5.62 -9.27
C GLY A 296 4.17 5.41 -8.70
N VAL A 297 4.05 4.96 -7.44
CA VAL A 297 2.74 4.92 -6.77
C VAL A 297 2.27 6.35 -6.50
N PRO A 298 1.07 6.76 -6.97
CA PRO A 298 0.47 8.02 -6.56
C PRO A 298 0.25 8.03 -5.03
N PRO A 299 0.51 9.16 -4.35
CA PRO A 299 0.62 9.17 -2.89
C PRO A 299 -0.74 8.99 -2.16
N ASP A 300 -1.85 9.07 -2.88
CA ASP A 300 -3.22 8.83 -2.42
C ASP A 300 -3.72 7.40 -2.65
N VAL A 301 -2.96 6.57 -3.37
CA VAL A 301 -3.33 5.17 -3.64
C VAL A 301 -3.26 4.35 -2.36
N ARG A 302 -4.36 3.66 -2.06
CA ARG A 302 -4.44 2.76 -0.92
C ARG A 302 -3.55 1.54 -1.13
N THR A 303 -2.85 1.20 -0.05
CA THR A 303 -2.03 0.00 0.04
C THR A 303 -2.88 -1.14 0.63
N LEU A 304 -2.58 -2.38 0.25
CA LEU A 304 -3.31 -3.56 0.70
C LEU A 304 -2.45 -4.37 1.66
N ARG A 305 -2.90 -4.52 2.91
CA ARG A 305 -2.29 -5.44 3.87
C ARG A 305 -2.70 -6.89 3.56
N VAL A 306 -1.72 -7.77 3.38
CA VAL A 306 -1.91 -9.22 3.18
C VAL A 306 -1.00 -9.95 4.16
N GLY A 307 -1.55 -10.36 5.30
CA GLY A 307 -0.77 -11.00 6.37
C GLY A 307 0.24 -10.04 7.00
N ASP A 308 1.51 -10.40 6.92
CA ASP A 308 2.69 -9.65 7.38
C ASP A 308 3.29 -8.72 6.30
N ALA A 309 2.70 -8.68 5.11
CA ALA A 309 3.16 -7.86 4.00
C ALA A 309 2.17 -6.75 3.65
N GLU A 310 2.72 -5.65 3.14
CA GLU A 310 1.99 -4.57 2.48
C GLU A 310 2.19 -4.68 0.96
N VAL A 311 1.11 -4.61 0.19
CA VAL A 311 1.12 -4.79 -1.27
C VAL A 311 0.59 -3.52 -1.93
N VAL A 312 1.27 -3.08 -2.98
CA VAL A 312 0.84 -1.95 -3.79
C VAL A 312 1.28 -2.12 -5.24
N THR A 313 0.52 -1.51 -6.15
CA THR A 313 0.82 -1.54 -7.58
C THR A 313 1.13 -0.12 -8.07
N GLY A 314 2.26 0.02 -8.75
CA GLY A 314 2.69 1.22 -9.43
C GLY A 314 2.94 0.96 -10.92
N ARG A 315 3.52 1.93 -11.61
CA ARG A 315 3.91 1.81 -13.02
C ARG A 315 5.24 2.51 -13.28
N ILE A 316 6.12 1.82 -14.02
CA ILE A 316 7.37 2.38 -14.55
C ILE A 316 7.35 2.21 -16.06
N GLU A 317 7.47 3.31 -16.81
CA GLU A 317 7.51 3.29 -18.28
C GLU A 317 6.31 2.52 -18.89
N GLY A 318 5.13 2.67 -18.29
CA GLY A 318 3.91 1.97 -18.71
C GLY A 318 3.83 0.49 -18.31
N THR A 319 4.89 -0.09 -17.75
CA THR A 319 4.89 -1.46 -17.22
C THR A 319 4.36 -1.47 -15.79
N GLU A 320 3.44 -2.38 -15.49
CA GLU A 320 2.92 -2.56 -14.14
C GLU A 320 4.00 -3.15 -13.22
N VAL A 321 4.15 -2.54 -12.04
CA VAL A 321 5.09 -3.02 -11.02
C VAL A 321 4.32 -3.28 -9.74
N ARG A 322 4.29 -4.54 -9.30
CA ARG A 322 3.71 -4.96 -8.03
C ARG A 322 4.79 -5.02 -6.98
N LEU A 323 4.69 -4.17 -5.97
CA LEU A 323 5.57 -4.17 -4.81
C LEU A 323 4.90 -4.92 -3.66
N THR A 324 5.64 -5.86 -3.08
CA THR A 324 5.28 -6.60 -1.86
C THR A 324 6.36 -6.36 -0.82
N ALA A 325 6.00 -5.70 0.27
CA ALA A 325 6.95 -5.31 1.31
C ALA A 325 6.61 -5.99 2.63
N HIS A 326 7.49 -6.87 3.09
CA HIS A 326 7.43 -7.49 4.41
C HIS A 326 7.90 -6.50 5.48
N GLU A 327 7.48 -6.73 6.73
CA GLU A 327 7.70 -5.88 7.91
C GLU A 327 7.03 -4.48 7.87
N VAL A 328 6.66 -3.96 6.70
CA VAL A 328 5.99 -2.65 6.57
C VAL A 328 4.74 -2.53 7.45
N PRO A 329 3.82 -3.52 7.52
CA PRO A 329 2.67 -3.41 8.41
C PRO A 329 3.07 -3.23 9.88
N ARG A 330 4.10 -3.94 10.35
CA ARG A 330 4.63 -3.80 11.71
C ARG A 330 5.28 -2.43 11.90
N LEU A 331 6.10 -1.97 10.96
CA LEU A 331 6.73 -0.65 11.00
C LEU A 331 5.71 0.49 11.05
N LEU A 332 4.61 0.37 10.30
CA LEU A 332 3.48 1.30 10.34
C LEU A 332 2.70 1.23 11.67
N ASP A 333 2.50 0.02 12.20
CA ASP A 333 1.88 -0.20 13.51
C ASP A 333 2.74 0.42 14.63
N ASP A 334 4.06 0.22 14.61
CA ASP A 334 5.00 0.79 15.57
C ASP A 334 5.07 2.31 15.47
N ALA A 335 5.18 2.87 14.26
CA ALA A 335 5.14 4.32 14.05
C ALA A 335 3.82 4.92 14.58
N SER A 336 2.69 4.31 14.25
CA SER A 336 1.36 4.75 14.71
C SER A 336 1.23 4.80 16.23
N ARG A 337 1.90 3.92 16.98
CA ARG A 337 1.87 3.93 18.46
C ARG A 337 2.68 5.06 19.08
N THR A 338 3.62 5.63 18.34
CA THR A 338 4.48 6.74 18.83
C THR A 338 3.88 8.12 18.61
N LEU A 339 2.81 8.22 17.82
CA LEU A 339 2.16 9.48 17.46
C LEU A 339 0.96 9.79 18.37
N VAL A 340 0.63 11.07 18.51
CA VAL A 340 -0.47 11.52 19.37
C VAL A 340 -1.82 11.30 18.68
N THR A 341 -1.95 11.74 17.43
CA THR A 341 -3.18 11.56 16.64
C THR A 341 -2.83 10.92 15.30
N PRO A 342 -2.53 9.60 15.27
CA PRO A 342 -2.09 8.92 14.06
C PRO A 342 -3.22 8.80 13.03
N TYR A 343 -2.91 9.06 11.77
CA TYR A 343 -3.78 8.77 10.63
C TYR A 343 -3.01 8.08 9.51
N ARG A 344 -3.57 7.00 8.95
CA ARG A 344 -2.93 6.21 7.88
C ARG A 344 -3.48 6.57 6.51
N LEU A 345 -2.59 6.92 5.59
CA LEU A 345 -2.96 7.22 4.21
C LEU A 345 -1.78 6.87 3.29
N GLY A 346 -2.06 6.17 2.19
CA GLY A 346 -1.06 5.88 1.15
C GLY A 346 0.17 5.11 1.64
N GLY A 347 0.00 4.19 2.60
CA GLY A 347 1.12 3.47 3.21
C GLY A 347 2.02 4.32 4.10
N ARG A 348 1.54 5.48 4.57
CA ARG A 348 2.25 6.39 5.49
C ARG A 348 1.41 6.64 6.74
N VAL A 349 2.04 7.09 7.82
CA VAL A 349 1.35 7.52 9.05
C VAL A 349 1.64 9.00 9.29
N TYR A 350 0.58 9.78 9.44
CA TYR A 350 0.63 11.22 9.71
C TYR A 350 0.24 11.48 11.16
N ASP A 351 0.92 12.41 11.84
CA ASP A 351 0.53 12.88 13.16
C ASP A 351 -0.32 14.14 13.05
N LEU A 352 -1.64 13.99 13.15
CA LEU A 352 -2.58 15.10 13.02
C LEU A 352 -2.56 16.07 14.20
N ALA A 353 -1.89 15.72 15.31
CA ALA A 353 -1.68 16.65 16.42
C ALA A 353 -0.66 17.75 16.09
N ARG A 354 0.14 17.55 15.04
CA ARG A 354 1.19 18.46 14.61
C ARG A 354 0.78 19.17 13.33
N ALA A 355 1.37 20.35 13.11
CA ALA A 355 1.26 20.99 11.82
C ALA A 355 2.14 20.24 10.81
N LEU A 356 1.56 19.88 9.67
CA LEU A 356 2.21 19.11 8.62
C LEU A 356 2.69 20.05 7.51
N ALA A 357 3.96 19.96 7.12
CA ALA A 357 4.52 20.78 6.05
C ALA A 357 4.38 20.09 4.69
N ASP A 358 3.97 20.83 3.66
CA ASP A 358 4.05 20.36 2.28
C ASP A 358 5.45 20.60 1.66
N ARG A 359 5.66 20.09 0.44
CA ARG A 359 6.92 20.27 -0.31
C ARG A 359 7.32 21.74 -0.58
N HIS A 360 6.39 22.68 -0.41
CA HIS A 360 6.61 24.11 -0.57
C HIS A 360 6.85 24.81 0.77
N GLY A 361 6.96 24.06 1.86
CA GLY A 361 7.14 24.57 3.22
C GLY A 361 5.88 25.20 3.82
N ARG A 362 4.72 25.02 3.19
CA ARG A 362 3.45 25.53 3.72
C ARG A 362 2.92 24.56 4.79
N SER A 363 2.48 25.13 5.90
CA SER A 363 2.05 24.39 7.09
C SER A 363 0.55 24.18 7.10
N TRP A 364 0.10 22.93 7.21
CA TRP A 364 -1.29 22.50 7.24
C TRP A 364 -1.65 22.01 8.64
N ARG A 365 -2.77 22.48 9.19
CA ARG A 365 -3.23 22.08 10.54
C ARG A 365 -4.55 21.34 10.45
N TYR A 366 -4.63 20.20 11.13
CA TYR A 366 -5.87 19.46 11.31
C TYR A 366 -6.89 20.29 12.10
N LEU A 367 -8.14 20.28 11.65
CA LEU A 367 -9.21 21.08 12.25
C LEU A 367 -9.96 20.37 13.39
N GLY A 368 -9.55 19.16 13.77
CA GLY A 368 -10.26 18.37 14.77
C GLY A 368 -11.57 17.78 14.25
N ARG A 369 -11.78 17.75 12.93
CA ARG A 369 -12.97 17.19 12.28
C ARG A 369 -12.61 16.50 10.98
N ASP A 370 -13.40 15.51 10.64
CA ASP A 370 -13.25 14.72 9.42
C ASP A 370 -14.33 15.11 8.41
N GLY A 371 -14.06 14.86 7.13
CA GLY A 371 -15.00 15.03 6.04
C GLY A 371 -16.08 13.95 6.02
N GLU A 372 -17.00 14.04 5.06
CA GLU A 372 -18.08 13.05 4.87
C GLU A 372 -17.55 11.64 4.59
N ASP A 373 -16.37 11.53 4.00
CA ASP A 373 -15.65 10.28 3.70
C ASP A 373 -14.78 9.78 4.87
N GLY A 374 -14.81 10.47 6.02
CA GLY A 374 -13.93 10.19 7.16
C GLY A 374 -12.47 10.62 6.93
N MET A 375 -12.19 11.42 5.90
CA MET A 375 -10.86 11.96 5.66
C MET A 375 -10.62 13.20 6.53
N PRO A 376 -9.50 13.29 7.27
CA PRO A 376 -9.16 14.46 8.08
C PRO A 376 -9.17 15.73 7.25
N LEU A 377 -9.84 16.77 7.75
CA LEU A 377 -9.84 18.09 7.12
C LEU A 377 -8.73 18.97 7.71
N LEU A 378 -7.87 19.48 6.84
CA LEU A 378 -6.78 20.37 7.20
C LEU A 378 -7.00 21.76 6.58
N ALA A 379 -6.55 22.80 7.28
CA ALA A 379 -6.50 24.16 6.75
C ALA A 379 -5.06 24.66 6.67
N LEU A 380 -4.79 25.54 5.72
CA LEU A 380 -3.50 26.22 5.62
C LEU A 380 -3.33 27.15 6.82
N SER A 381 -2.20 27.05 7.50
CA SER A 381 -1.92 27.84 8.70
C SER A 381 -1.80 29.32 8.36
N GLY A 382 -2.50 30.17 9.11
CA GLY A 382 -2.46 31.63 8.94
C GLY A 382 -3.36 32.17 7.82
N THR A 383 -4.24 31.35 7.25
CA THR A 383 -5.23 31.81 6.26
C THR A 383 -6.63 31.32 6.64
N ASP A 384 -7.66 32.07 6.20
CA ASP A 384 -9.06 31.64 6.27
C ASP A 384 -9.44 30.80 5.03
N GLY A 385 -8.48 30.04 4.52
CA GLY A 385 -8.68 29.20 3.34
C GLY A 385 -9.70 28.08 3.60
N PRO A 386 -10.35 27.56 2.54
CA PRO A 386 -11.28 26.45 2.70
C PRO A 386 -10.56 25.21 3.27
N PRO A 387 -11.22 24.42 4.13
CA PRO A 387 -10.67 23.15 4.59
C PRO A 387 -10.49 22.19 3.41
N MET A 388 -9.37 21.48 3.39
CA MET A 388 -9.08 20.47 2.38
C MET A 388 -8.88 19.08 3.00
N PRO A 389 -9.43 18.02 2.41
CA PRO A 389 -9.15 16.65 2.84
C PRO A 389 -7.66 16.30 2.72
N LEU A 390 -7.14 15.54 3.67
CA LEU A 390 -5.75 15.09 3.67
C LEU A 390 -5.37 14.34 2.38
N GLY A 391 -6.27 13.49 1.87
CA GLY A 391 -6.09 12.80 0.58
C GLY A 391 -5.83 13.77 -0.58
N THR A 392 -6.65 14.81 -0.70
CA THR A 392 -6.50 15.84 -1.74
C THR A 392 -5.19 16.62 -1.59
N LEU A 393 -4.79 16.94 -0.36
CA LEU A 393 -3.52 17.60 -0.08
C LEU A 393 -2.34 16.74 -0.50
N VAL A 394 -2.35 15.46 -0.14
CA VAL A 394 -1.28 14.52 -0.47
C VAL A 394 -1.19 14.28 -1.97
N ALA A 395 -2.32 14.16 -2.67
CA ALA A 395 -2.35 14.04 -4.13
C ALA A 395 -1.79 15.30 -4.83
N THR A 396 -2.14 16.50 -4.35
CA THR A 396 -1.79 17.76 -5.03
C THR A 396 -0.40 18.26 -4.66
N HIS A 397 -0.01 18.12 -3.39
CA HIS A 397 1.20 18.70 -2.81
C HIS A 397 2.27 17.64 -2.44
N GLY A 398 1.97 16.37 -2.62
CA GLY A 398 2.85 15.26 -2.24
C GLY A 398 2.74 14.92 -0.75
N PRO A 399 3.52 13.94 -0.27
CA PRO A 399 3.55 13.57 1.14
C PRO A 399 3.88 14.78 2.03
N LEU A 400 3.17 14.89 3.16
CA LEU A 400 3.39 15.93 4.16
C LEU A 400 4.33 15.43 5.26
N THR A 401 5.14 16.31 5.85
CA THR A 401 6.16 15.99 6.88
C THR A 401 5.95 16.71 8.20
#